data_AF-A0A919SD03-F1
#
_entry.id   AF-A0A919SD03-F1
#
_cell.length_a   1.000
_cell.length_b   1.000
_cell.length_c   1.000
_cell.angle_alpha   90.00
_cell.angle_beta   90.00
_cell.angle_gamma   90.00
#
_symmetry.space_group_name_H-M   'P 1'
#
loop_
_entity.id
_entity.type
_entity.pdbx_description
1 polymer ?
#
loop_
_entity_poly.entity_id
_entity_poly.type
_entity_poly.pdbx_seq_one_letter_code
_entity_poly.pdbx_strand_id
1 'polypeptide(L)'
;MTGTPVGAATLRWVGTLAWLLPPLVELPLLVGLCSGIPEVSRAAVFGTPATRIAVLFALAAAMAGFVAVVRGTTGLARAAVAGALSIAAGIVAALAAGFLFDGEFPLVGLLPAHSALALAMLARATMREPADS
;
A
#
# COMPACT_ATOMS: atom_id res chain seq x y z
N MET A 1 -2.04 23.21 25.88
CA MET A 1 -3.11 22.47 25.18
C MET A 1 -2.81 20.98 25.31
N THR A 2 -3.39 20.33 26.33
CA THR A 2 -3.20 18.92 26.67
C THR A 2 -4.22 18.08 25.91
N GLY A 3 -3.86 17.63 24.71
CA GLY A 3 -4.64 16.58 24.04
C GLY A 3 -4.61 15.33 24.93
N THR A 4 -5.78 14.81 25.30
CA THR A 4 -5.88 13.58 26.09
C THR A 4 -5.23 12.42 25.32
N PRO A 5 -4.53 11.49 26.00
CA PRO A 5 -3.80 10.39 25.35
C PRO A 5 -4.71 9.50 24.47
N VAL A 6 -6.00 9.42 24.80
CA VAL A 6 -7.04 8.75 24.01
C VAL A 6 -7.24 9.40 22.64
N GLY A 7 -7.10 10.72 22.53
CA GLY A 7 -7.22 11.45 21.25
C GLY A 7 -6.06 11.15 20.31
N ALA A 8 -4.83 11.08 20.83
CA ALA A 8 -3.64 10.80 20.03
C ALA A 8 -3.63 9.35 19.49
N ALA A 9 -4.03 8.37 20.32
CA ALA A 9 -4.15 6.98 19.90
C ALA A 9 -5.24 6.79 18.83
N THR A 10 -6.40 7.42 19.02
CA THR A 10 -7.52 7.37 18.06
C THR A 10 -7.13 8.01 16.72
N LEU A 11 -6.49 9.18 16.75
CA LEU A 11 -6.03 9.87 15.54
C LEU A 11 -4.98 9.06 14.78
N ARG A 12 -4.05 8.40 15.50
CA ARG A 12 -3.06 7.50 14.88
C ARG A 12 -3.73 6.30 14.22
N TRP A 13 -4.75 5.72 14.87
CA TRP A 13 -5.49 4.60 14.34
C TRP A 13 -6.28 4.96 13.06
N VAL A 14 -7.04 6.06 13.10
CA VAL A 14 -7.78 6.59 11.95
C VAL A 14 -6.83 6.96 10.81
N GLY A 15 -5.70 7.61 11.13
CA GLY A 15 -4.68 7.94 10.13
C GLY A 15 -4.08 6.70 9.47
N THR A 16 -3.85 5.63 10.24
CA THR A 16 -3.31 4.37 9.69
C THR A 16 -4.35 3.64 8.82
N LEU A 17 -5.62 3.67 9.21
CA LEU A 17 -6.72 3.14 8.38
C LEU A 17 -6.84 3.86 7.05
N ALA A 18 -6.69 5.19 7.03
CA ALA A 18 -6.73 5.97 5.81
C ALA A 18 -5.65 5.53 4.81
N TRP A 19 -4.51 5.03 5.28
CA TRP A 19 -3.45 4.48 4.43
C TRP A 19 -3.64 3.00 4.08
N LEU A 20 -4.47 2.26 4.81
CA LEU A 20 -4.81 0.88 4.47
C LEU A 20 -5.87 0.80 3.37
N LEU A 21 -6.81 1.74 3.34
CA LEU A 21 -7.95 1.68 2.44
C LEU A 21 -7.58 1.68 0.95
N PRO A 22 -6.65 2.54 0.46
CA PRO A 22 -6.28 2.56 -0.96
C PRO A 22 -5.80 1.20 -1.49
N PRO A 23 -4.77 0.53 -0.90
CA PRO A 23 -4.31 -0.75 -1.42
C PRO A 23 -5.36 -1.85 -1.35
N LEU A 24 -6.30 -1.81 -0.40
CA LEU A 24 -7.39 -2.79 -0.29
C LEU A 24 -8.46 -2.67 -1.38
N VAL A 25 -8.66 -1.47 -1.93
CA VAL A 25 -9.72 -1.23 -2.93
C VAL A 25 -9.14 -1.17 -4.34
N GLU A 26 -8.06 -0.40 -4.50
CA GLU A 26 -7.50 -0.06 -5.80
C GLU A 26 -6.76 -1.23 -6.44
N LEU A 27 -6.03 -2.03 -5.66
CA LEU A 27 -5.27 -3.16 -6.20
C LEU A 27 -6.19 -4.31 -6.67
N PRO A 28 -7.23 -4.74 -5.92
CA PRO A 28 -8.20 -5.70 -6.45
C PRO A 28 -8.96 -5.18 -7.67
N LEU A 29 -9.32 -3.89 -7.66
CA LEU A 29 -9.96 -3.25 -8.81
C LEU A 29 -9.05 -3.30 -10.05
N LEU A 30 -7.77 -2.99 -9.88
CA LEU A 30 -6.77 -3.09 -10.95
C LEU A 30 -6.67 -4.51 -11.51
N VAL A 31 -6.64 -5.53 -10.66
CA VAL A 31 -6.66 -6.93 -11.09
C VAL A 31 -7.95 -7.26 -11.85
N GLY A 32 -9.10 -6.79 -11.37
CA GLY A 32 -10.39 -6.92 -12.03
C GLY A 32 -10.39 -6.32 -13.43
N LEU A 33 -9.92 -5.07 -13.56
CA LEU A 33 -9.79 -4.37 -14.84
C LEU A 33 -8.85 -5.10 -15.81
N CYS A 34 -7.67 -5.53 -15.34
CA CYS A 34 -6.75 -6.33 -16.15
C CYS A 34 -7.33 -7.69 -16.57
N SER A 35 -8.28 -8.26 -15.81
CA SER A 35 -8.92 -9.53 -16.16
C SER A 35 -10.14 -9.38 -17.08
N GLY A 36 -10.86 -8.26 -16.99
CA GLY A 36 -12.11 -8.02 -17.71
C GLY A 36 -11.96 -7.18 -18.98
N ILE A 37 -10.86 -6.41 -19.11
CA ILE A 37 -10.65 -5.47 -20.22
C ILE A 37 -9.30 -5.78 -20.90
N PRO A 38 -9.30 -6.38 -22.11
CA PRO A 38 -8.08 -6.77 -22.83
C PRO A 38 -7.10 -5.62 -23.11
N GLU A 39 -7.61 -4.41 -23.30
CA GLU A 39 -6.82 -3.20 -23.58
C GLU A 39 -5.98 -2.82 -22.35
N VAL A 40 -6.58 -2.86 -21.16
CA VAL A 40 -5.90 -2.58 -19.89
C VAL A 40 -4.87 -3.68 -19.59
N SER A 41 -5.20 -4.95 -19.89
CA SER A 41 -4.26 -6.07 -19.70
C SER A 41 -3.01 -5.94 -20.57
N ARG A 42 -3.14 -5.42 -21.80
CA ARG A 42 -2.01 -5.23 -22.73
C ARG A 42 -1.11 -4.05 -22.32
N ALA A 43 -1.70 -3.00 -21.75
CA ALA A 43 -0.98 -1.86 -21.20
C ALA A 43 -0.29 -2.16 -19.86
N ALA A 44 -0.75 -3.17 -19.13
CA ALA A 44 -0.08 -3.62 -17.92
C ALA A 44 1.24 -4.29 -18.30
N VAL A 45 2.37 -3.61 -18.06
CA VAL A 45 3.76 -4.11 -18.24
C VAL A 45 4.00 -5.47 -17.53
N PHE A 46 3.10 -5.86 -16.63
CA PHE A 46 3.15 -7.08 -15.85
C PHE A 46 1.95 -8.02 -16.05
N GLY A 47 1.09 -7.82 -17.07
CA GLY A 47 -0.22 -8.46 -17.38
C GLY A 47 -0.28 -10.00 -17.46
N THR A 48 0.29 -10.65 -16.45
CA THR A 48 0.70 -12.04 -16.34
C THR A 48 0.48 -12.47 -14.88
N PRO A 49 0.70 -13.73 -14.51
CA PRO A 49 0.66 -14.17 -13.11
C PRO A 49 1.51 -13.28 -12.17
N ALA A 50 2.54 -12.61 -12.69
CA ALA A 50 3.39 -11.69 -11.93
C ALA A 50 2.62 -10.48 -11.34
N THR A 51 1.73 -9.80 -12.10
CA THR A 51 0.90 -8.71 -11.52
C THR A 51 0.05 -9.22 -10.37
N ARG A 52 -0.56 -10.40 -10.51
CA ARG A 52 -1.42 -10.97 -9.46
C ARG A 52 -0.62 -11.27 -8.21
N ILE A 53 0.56 -11.86 -8.36
CA ILE A 53 1.48 -12.13 -7.24
C ILE A 53 1.93 -10.82 -6.58
N ALA A 54 2.30 -9.81 -7.37
CA ALA A 54 2.70 -8.50 -6.87
C ALA A 54 1.58 -7.81 -6.06
N VAL A 55 0.35 -7.86 -6.57
CA VAL A 55 -0.83 -7.32 -5.88
C VAL A 55 -1.12 -8.10 -4.60
N LEU A 56 -1.08 -9.43 -4.62
CA LEU A 56 -1.28 -10.25 -3.42
C LEU A 56 -0.19 -9.99 -2.37
N PHE A 57 1.06 -9.87 -2.78
CA PHE A 57 2.16 -9.49 -1.91
C PHE A 57 1.93 -8.11 -1.29
N ALA A 58 1.53 -7.12 -2.09
CA ALA A 58 1.23 -5.77 -1.61
C ALA A 58 0.06 -5.73 -0.63
N LEU A 59 -1.02 -6.49 -0.89
CA LEU A 59 -2.16 -6.64 0.01
C LEU A 59 -1.75 -7.29 1.34
N ALA A 60 -0.97 -8.37 1.28
CA ALA A 60 -0.47 -9.05 2.47
C ALA A 60 0.46 -8.13 3.29
N ALA A 61 1.35 -7.40 2.62
CA ALA A 61 2.22 -6.42 3.26
C ALA A 61 1.42 -5.28 3.92
N ALA A 62 0.40 -4.74 3.23
CA ALA A 62 -0.48 -3.70 3.78
C ALA A 62 -1.18 -4.16 5.07
N MET A 63 -1.75 -5.36 5.06
CA MET A 63 -2.42 -5.95 6.21
C MET A 63 -1.45 -6.23 7.36
N ALA A 64 -0.28 -6.80 7.07
CA ALA A 64 0.77 -7.02 8.07
C ALA A 64 1.26 -5.69 8.67
N GLY A 65 1.43 -4.68 7.83
CA GLY A 65 1.77 -3.30 8.21
C GLY A 65 0.77 -2.69 9.17
N PHE A 66 -0.51 -2.72 8.80
CA PHE A 66 -1.58 -2.22 9.65
C PHE A 66 -1.60 -2.94 11.00
N VAL A 67 -1.54 -4.27 11.01
CA VAL A 67 -1.50 -5.06 12.25
C VAL A 67 -0.28 -4.71 13.09
N ALA A 68 0.89 -4.52 12.47
CA ALA A 68 2.11 -4.14 13.18
C ALA A 68 2.02 -2.76 13.83
N VAL A 69 1.41 -1.77 13.14
CA VAL A 69 1.17 -0.43 13.71
C VAL A 69 0.18 -0.50 14.87
N VAL A 70 -0.91 -1.24 14.71
CA VAL A 70 -1.98 -1.32 15.73
C VAL A 70 -1.53 -2.09 16.97
N ARG A 71 -0.79 -3.20 16.79
CA ARG A 71 -0.28 -4.01 17.90
C ARG A 71 1.00 -3.48 18.52
N GLY A 72 1.64 -2.48 17.91
CA GLY A 72 2.90 -1.91 18.40
C GLY A 72 4.07 -2.88 18.30
N THR A 73 4.26 -3.53 17.14
CA THR A 73 5.39 -4.44 16.91
C THR A 73 6.73 -3.71 17.04
N THR A 74 7.73 -4.36 17.64
CA THR A 74 9.05 -3.78 17.93
C THR A 74 10.21 -4.60 17.32
N GLY A 75 11.41 -4.03 17.36
CA GLY A 75 12.65 -4.72 16.98
C GLY A 75 12.70 -5.18 15.53
N LEU A 76 13.29 -6.36 15.30
CA LEU A 76 13.54 -6.89 13.96
C LEU A 76 12.26 -7.17 13.16
N ALA A 77 11.17 -7.55 13.84
CA ALA A 77 9.88 -7.76 13.19
C ALA A 77 9.30 -6.45 12.61
N ARG A 78 9.46 -5.32 13.32
CA ARG A 78 9.06 -3.99 12.83
C ARG A 78 9.85 -3.61 11.58
N ALA A 79 11.17 -3.80 11.59
CA ALA A 79 12.03 -3.53 10.44
C ALA A 79 11.68 -4.41 9.23
N ALA A 80 11.40 -5.70 9.46
CA ALA A 80 11.00 -6.62 8.40
C ALA A 80 9.67 -6.21 7.74
N VAL A 81 8.66 -5.83 8.53
CA VAL A 81 7.36 -5.36 8.02
C VAL A 81 7.51 -4.04 7.25
N ALA A 82 8.27 -3.08 7.78
CA ALA A 82 8.56 -1.82 7.09
C ALA A 82 9.31 -2.05 5.77
N GLY A 83 10.27 -2.96 5.75
CA GLY A 83 10.99 -3.37 4.54
C GLY A 83 10.05 -4.00 3.50
N ALA A 84 9.19 -4.94 3.91
CA ALA A 84 8.22 -5.57 3.03
C ALA A 84 7.25 -4.55 2.41
N LEU A 85 6.73 -3.61 3.22
CA LEU A 85 5.88 -2.51 2.74
C LEU A 85 6.60 -1.60 1.75
N SER A 86 7.88 -1.29 1.99
CA SER A 86 8.69 -0.45 1.10
C SER A 86 8.93 -1.13 -0.25
N ILE A 87 9.22 -2.43 -0.23
CA ILE A 87 9.35 -3.25 -1.46
C ILE A 87 8.00 -3.29 -2.19
N ALA A 88 6.90 -3.54 -1.48
CA ALA A 88 5.57 -3.54 -2.06
C ALA A 88 5.23 -2.19 -2.70
N ALA A 89 5.52 -1.07 -2.02
CA ALA A 89 5.33 0.27 -2.55
C ALA A 89 6.13 0.48 -3.85
N GLY A 90 7.40 0.06 -3.89
CA GLY A 90 8.24 0.15 -5.08
C GLY A 90 7.68 -0.66 -6.26
N ILE A 91 7.23 -1.88 -6.03
CA ILE A 91 6.61 -2.73 -7.06
C ILE A 91 5.32 -2.09 -7.59
N VAL A 92 4.46 -1.61 -6.71
CA VAL A 92 3.19 -0.96 -7.10
C VAL A 92 3.46 0.36 -7.82
N ALA A 93 4.48 1.12 -7.43
CA ALA A 93 4.90 2.32 -8.15
C ALA A 93 5.44 1.99 -9.56
N ALA A 94 6.19 0.90 -9.72
CA ALA A 94 6.63 0.45 -11.03
C ALA A 94 5.46 0.03 -11.93
N LEU A 95 4.43 -0.63 -11.37
CA LEU A 95 3.17 -0.90 -12.07
C LEU A 95 2.50 0.40 -12.53
N ALA A 96 2.41 1.39 -11.63
CA ALA A 96 1.83 2.69 -11.95
C ALA A 96 2.59 3.41 -13.07
N ALA A 97 3.92 3.41 -13.01
CA ALA A 97 4.76 3.98 -14.06
C ALA A 97 4.50 3.31 -15.41
N GLY A 98 4.35 1.98 -15.45
CA GLY A 98 3.95 1.28 -16.67
C GLY A 98 2.66 1.82 -17.29
N PHE A 99 1.61 2.01 -16.49
CA PHE A 99 0.36 2.59 -16.99
C PHE A 99 0.47 4.07 -17.39
N LEU A 100 1.30 4.86 -16.70
CA LEU A 100 1.41 6.30 -16.93
C LEU A 100 2.30 6.65 -18.13
N PHE A 101 3.33 5.87 -18.39
CA PHE A 101 4.33 6.17 -19.44
C PHE A 101 4.14 5.35 -20.71
N ASP A 102 3.51 4.17 -20.63
CA ASP A 102 3.39 3.23 -21.74
C ASP A 102 1.97 3.18 -22.35
N GLY A 103 0.99 3.92 -21.81
CA GLY A 103 -0.43 3.61 -22.04
C GLY A 103 -1.40 4.78 -22.28
N GLU A 104 -2.50 4.43 -22.97
CA GLU A 104 -3.70 5.22 -23.26
C GLU A 104 -4.61 5.46 -22.02
N PHE A 105 -4.25 4.90 -20.86
CA PHE A 105 -5.09 4.86 -19.65
C PHE A 105 -4.43 5.53 -18.43
N PRO A 106 -4.11 6.84 -18.48
CA PRO A 106 -3.42 7.54 -17.40
C PRO A 106 -4.22 7.55 -16.09
N LEU A 107 -5.55 7.55 -16.18
CA LEU A 107 -6.43 7.45 -15.02
C LEU A 107 -6.28 6.11 -14.29
N VAL A 108 -6.04 5.02 -15.01
CA VAL A 108 -5.84 3.69 -14.41
C VAL A 108 -4.50 3.64 -13.68
N GLY A 109 -3.48 4.34 -14.15
CA GLY A 109 -2.17 4.45 -13.49
C GLY A 109 -2.18 5.25 -12.18
N LEU A 110 -3.15 6.16 -12.00
CA LEU A 110 -3.30 6.92 -10.75
C LEU A 110 -3.69 6.05 -9.56
N LEU A 111 -4.47 4.98 -9.78
CA LEU A 111 -4.85 4.04 -8.73
C LEU A 111 -3.62 3.35 -8.10
N PRO A 112 -2.79 2.58 -8.83
CA PRO A 112 -1.60 1.99 -8.24
C PRO A 112 -0.63 3.06 -7.72
N ALA A 113 -0.53 4.25 -8.32
CA ALA A 113 0.30 5.32 -7.77
C ALA A 113 -0.16 5.74 -6.36
N HIS A 114 -1.46 5.90 -6.15
CA HIS A 114 -2.03 6.21 -4.85
C HIS A 114 -1.83 5.07 -3.85
N SER A 115 -2.07 3.82 -4.26
CA SER A 115 -1.77 2.63 -3.44
C SER A 115 -0.30 2.53 -3.05
N ALA A 116 0.64 2.83 -3.96
CA ALA A 116 2.06 2.82 -3.67
C ALA A 116 2.43 3.87 -2.61
N LEU A 117 1.88 5.08 -2.73
CA LEU A 117 2.05 6.12 -1.72
C LEU A 117 1.49 5.67 -0.36
N ALA A 118 0.30 5.06 -0.34
CA ALA A 118 -0.33 4.59 0.87
C ALA A 118 0.49 3.49 1.56
N LEU A 119 1.07 2.55 0.80
CA LEU A 119 2.00 1.53 1.30
C LEU A 119 3.28 2.15 1.87
N ALA A 120 3.85 3.16 1.22
CA ALA A 120 5.01 3.89 1.72
C ALA A 120 4.70 4.64 3.02
N MET A 121 3.50 5.21 3.13
CA MET A 121 3.05 5.88 4.35
C MET A 121 2.77 4.88 5.48
N LEU A 122 2.26 3.69 5.19
CA LEU A 122 2.19 2.58 6.15
C LEU A 122 3.58 2.15 6.60
N ALA A 123 4.55 2.02 5.69
CA ALA A 123 5.94 1.70 6.04
C ALA A 123 6.51 2.76 6.99
N ARG A 124 6.31 4.03 6.67
CA ARG A 124 6.71 5.14 7.55
C ARG A 124 6.00 5.09 8.90
N ALA A 125 4.71 4.77 8.93
CA ALA A 125 3.95 4.65 10.17
C ALA A 125 4.45 3.49 11.04
N THR A 126 4.79 2.34 10.44
CA THR A 126 5.41 1.21 11.17
C THR A 126 6.75 1.59 11.78
N MET A 127 7.47 2.55 11.18
CA MET A 127 8.77 3.02 11.65
C MET A 127 8.71 4.19 12.63
N ARG A 128 7.54 4.65 13.10
CA ARG A 128 7.46 5.65 14.18
C ARG A 128 7.49 4.99 15.56
N GLU A 129 8.28 5.56 16.48
CA GLU A 129 8.27 5.12 17.88
C GLU A 129 6.94 5.48 18.56
N PRO A 130 6.45 4.63 19.49
CA PRO A 130 5.33 5.00 20.34
C PRO A 130 5.75 6.17 21.24
N ALA A 131 4.92 7.23 21.30
CA ALA A 131 5.23 8.51 21.94
C ALA A 131 5.36 8.46 23.48
N ASP A 132 5.41 7.27 24.07
CA ASP A 132 5.35 7.03 25.52
C ASP A 132 6.66 6.43 26.09
N SER A 133 7.80 6.64 25.42
CA SER A 133 9.13 6.30 25.94
C SER A 133 9.76 7.45 26.73
#